data_AF-A0A1I1KU01-F1
#
_entry.id   AF-A0A1I1KU01-F1
#
_cell.length_a   1.000
_cell.length_b   1.000
_cell.length_c   1.000
_cell.angle_alpha   90.00
_cell.angle_beta   90.00
_cell.angle_gamma   90.00
#
_symmetry.space_group_name_H-M   'P 1'
#
loop_
_entity.id
_entity.type
_entity.pdbx_description
1 polymer ?
#
loop_
_entity_poly.entity_id
_entity_poly.type
_entity_poly.pdbx_seq_one_letter_code
_entity_poly.pdbx_strand_id
1 'polypeptide(L)'
;MLVLSFYQQFLLYTTYYDLIGLNLSDSLPLHISRFNALLAVIYLLSNDEGVFKLLAYFSLYAWISLIYPIRVYSIVHPIGVSYLLSYFITSLLPFYGFLIHDNAIEKGDKNKIYPWFILYLFVAYLVNLMVDGNYFYLTHRPLLDFLPDLIYIPLVLVFTYGLFSLGEKIYLKVQNRV
;
A
#
# COMPACT_ATOMS: atom_id res chain seq x y z
N MET A 1 17.56 -1.40 0.24
CA MET A 1 16.08 -1.51 0.15
C MET A 1 15.61 -2.90 -0.26
N LEU A 2 16.23 -3.54 -1.27
CA LEU A 2 15.78 -4.86 -1.75
C LEU A 2 15.87 -5.97 -0.70
N VAL A 3 17.02 -6.12 -0.03
CA VAL A 3 17.22 -7.11 1.05
C VAL A 3 16.20 -6.92 2.17
N LEU A 4 15.92 -5.68 2.56
CA LEU A 4 14.92 -5.37 3.60
C LEU A 4 13.50 -5.73 3.14
N SER A 5 13.18 -5.55 1.86
CA SER A 5 11.87 -5.91 1.29
C SER A 5 11.68 -7.42 1.27
N PHE A 6 12.69 -8.18 0.86
CA PHE A 6 12.66 -9.64 0.95
C PHE A 6 12.57 -10.13 2.39
N TYR A 7 13.36 -9.54 3.31
CA TYR A 7 13.31 -9.89 4.73
C TYR A 7 11.92 -9.64 5.33
N GLN A 8 11.30 -8.52 4.99
CA GLN A 8 9.94 -8.19 5.42
C GLN A 8 8.92 -9.24 4.93
N GLN A 9 8.98 -9.64 3.65
CA GLN A 9 8.10 -10.67 3.07
C GLN A 9 8.34 -12.04 3.71
N PHE A 10 9.61 -12.42 3.89
CA PHE A 10 9.98 -13.66 4.55
C PHE A 10 9.39 -13.71 5.96
N LEU A 11 9.63 -12.68 6.77
CA LEU A 11 9.16 -12.61 8.15
C LEU A 11 7.63 -12.63 8.25
N LEU A 12 6.93 -12.03 7.28
CA LEU A 12 5.47 -12.06 7.22
C LEU A 12 4.96 -13.50 6.99
N TYR A 13 5.43 -14.15 5.91
CA TYR A 13 4.90 -15.44 5.51
C TYR A 13 5.32 -16.58 6.43
N THR A 14 6.53 -16.53 7.01
CA THR A 14 6.93 -17.50 8.04
C THR A 14 6.06 -17.38 9.29
N THR A 15 5.72 -16.16 9.72
CA THR A 15 4.83 -15.95 10.86
C THR A 15 3.43 -16.53 10.62
N TYR A 16 2.89 -16.38 9.41
CA TYR A 16 1.62 -17.02 9.05
C TYR A 16 1.72 -18.55 9.01
N TYR A 17 2.82 -19.08 8.51
CA TYR A 17 3.04 -20.53 8.43
C TYR A 17 3.24 -21.17 9.81
N ASP A 18 4.04 -20.56 10.68
CA ASP A 18 4.49 -21.16 11.94
C ASP A 18 3.65 -20.79 13.17
N LEU A 19 3.11 -19.57 13.25
CA LEU A 19 2.54 -19.02 14.50
C LEU A 19 1.03 -18.78 14.48
N ILE A 20 0.46 -18.40 13.34
CA ILE A 20 -0.93 -17.93 13.26
C ILE A 20 -1.84 -18.89 12.49
N GLY A 21 -1.27 -19.63 11.54
CA GLY A 21 -2.01 -20.46 10.59
C GLY A 21 -2.28 -19.72 9.28
N LEU A 22 -2.14 -20.44 8.18
CA LEU A 22 -2.44 -19.93 6.84
C LEU A 22 -3.95 -19.87 6.62
N ASN A 23 -4.53 -18.70 6.83
CA ASN A 23 -5.91 -18.40 6.43
C ASN A 23 -5.92 -17.41 5.27
N LEU A 24 -6.66 -17.70 4.20
CA LEU A 24 -6.81 -16.82 3.05
C LEU A 24 -7.50 -15.50 3.40
N SER A 25 -8.24 -15.42 4.51
CA SER A 25 -8.86 -14.18 5.02
C SER A 25 -7.84 -13.08 5.32
N ASP A 26 -6.64 -13.47 5.76
CA ASP A 26 -5.64 -12.55 6.30
C ASP A 26 -4.24 -12.69 5.69
N SER A 27 -3.91 -13.80 5.02
CA SER A 27 -2.54 -14.07 4.56
C SER A 27 -2.21 -13.57 3.15
N LEU A 28 -3.21 -13.21 2.34
CA LEU A 28 -2.96 -12.70 0.99
C LEU A 28 -2.31 -11.31 1.05
N PRO A 29 -1.48 -10.96 0.06
CA PRO A 29 -0.81 -9.66 0.00
C PRO A 29 -1.74 -8.54 -0.49
N LEU A 30 -3.03 -8.59 -0.14
CA LEU A 30 -4.04 -7.64 -0.56
C LEU A 30 -4.27 -6.50 0.46
N HIS A 31 -3.55 -6.51 1.58
CA HIS A 31 -3.37 -5.28 2.35
C HIS A 31 -2.46 -4.34 1.57
N ILE A 32 -2.86 -3.07 1.45
CA ILE A 32 -2.14 -2.09 0.62
C ILE A 32 -0.66 -1.97 0.97
N SER A 33 -0.29 -2.08 2.24
CA SER A 33 1.10 -2.06 2.69
C SER A 33 1.91 -3.27 2.19
N ARG A 34 1.32 -4.46 2.19
CA ARG A 34 1.93 -5.71 1.69
C ARG A 34 2.00 -5.72 0.17
N PHE A 35 0.93 -5.28 -0.48
CA PHE A 35 0.89 -5.10 -1.92
C PHE A 35 1.97 -4.12 -2.37
N ASN A 36 2.11 -2.99 -1.67
CA ASN A 36 3.12 -1.99 -2.01
C ASN A 36 4.56 -2.47 -1.71
N ALA A 37 4.76 -3.31 -0.70
CA ALA A 37 6.04 -3.98 -0.47
C ALA A 37 6.40 -4.97 -1.60
N LEU A 38 5.42 -5.63 -2.22
CA LEU A 38 5.66 -6.44 -3.42
C LEU A 38 6.01 -5.56 -4.62
N LEU A 39 5.29 -4.45 -4.83
CA LEU A 39 5.65 -3.47 -5.85
C LEU A 39 7.08 -2.94 -5.64
N ALA A 40 7.54 -2.80 -4.39
CA ALA A 40 8.90 -2.38 -4.08
C ALA A 40 9.93 -3.38 -4.58
N VAL A 41 9.70 -4.67 -4.36
CA VAL A 41 10.55 -5.74 -4.89
C VAL A 41 10.55 -5.73 -6.42
N ILE A 42 9.38 -5.66 -7.04
CA ILE A 42 9.25 -5.64 -8.52
C ILE A 42 9.98 -4.44 -9.11
N TYR A 43 9.77 -3.25 -8.55
CA TYR A 43 10.44 -2.02 -8.99
C TYR A 43 11.95 -2.14 -8.84
N LEU A 44 12.46 -2.58 -7.69
CA LEU A 44 13.90 -2.68 -7.44
C LEU A 44 14.60 -3.72 -8.33
N LEU A 45 13.87 -4.72 -8.83
CA LEU A 45 14.40 -5.72 -9.75
C LEU A 45 14.31 -5.29 -11.22
N SER A 46 13.20 -4.64 -11.60
CA SER A 46 12.93 -4.25 -13.00
C SER A 46 13.45 -2.87 -13.36
N ASN A 47 13.60 -1.99 -12.37
CA ASN A 47 13.75 -0.54 -12.50
C ASN A 47 12.70 0.10 -13.43
N ASP A 48 11.50 -0.49 -13.51
CA ASP A 48 10.42 -0.01 -14.38
C ASP A 48 9.76 1.26 -13.82
N GLU A 49 9.65 2.29 -14.66
CA GLU A 49 9.10 3.59 -14.29
C GLU A 49 7.58 3.53 -14.00
N GLY A 50 6.85 2.64 -14.69
CA GLY A 50 5.42 2.43 -14.45
C GLY A 50 5.16 1.82 -13.08
N VAL A 51 5.91 0.78 -12.72
CA VAL A 51 5.86 0.15 -11.39
C VAL A 51 6.26 1.15 -10.31
N PHE A 52 7.30 1.96 -10.57
CA PHE A 52 7.70 3.04 -9.67
C PHE A 52 6.56 4.03 -9.41
N LYS A 53 5.89 4.52 -10.45
CA LYS A 53 4.76 5.45 -10.32
C LYS A 53 3.62 4.83 -9.53
N LEU A 54 3.26 3.59 -9.84
CA LEU A 54 2.22 2.85 -9.12
C LEU A 54 2.55 2.75 -7.63
N LEU A 55 3.78 2.34 -7.32
CA LEU A 55 4.29 2.25 -5.96
C LEU A 55 4.26 3.59 -5.22
N ALA A 56 4.70 4.66 -5.89
CA ALA A 56 4.76 5.98 -5.29
C ALA A 56 3.37 6.44 -4.86
N TYR A 57 2.38 6.36 -5.74
CA TYR A 57 1.01 6.73 -5.38
C TYR A 57 0.41 5.83 -4.30
N PHE A 58 0.62 4.51 -4.36
CA PHE A 58 0.10 3.60 -3.34
C PHE A 58 0.79 3.80 -1.99
N SER A 59 2.06 4.22 -1.99
CA SER A 59 2.80 4.52 -0.77
C SER A 59 2.17 5.61 0.08
N LEU A 60 1.39 6.53 -0.50
CA LEU A 60 0.70 7.60 0.23
C LEU A 60 -0.20 7.06 1.36
N TYR A 61 -0.72 5.84 1.23
CA TYR A 61 -1.45 5.16 2.32
C TYR A 61 -0.57 4.78 3.50
N ALA A 62 0.71 4.46 3.28
CA ALA A 62 1.66 4.21 4.35
C ALA A 62 1.86 5.48 5.20
N TRP A 63 1.89 6.66 4.58
CA TRP A 63 1.98 7.94 5.30
C TRP A 63 0.76 8.18 6.19
N ILE A 64 -0.45 7.94 5.67
CA ILE A 64 -1.68 8.07 6.46
C ILE A 64 -1.63 7.14 7.67
N SER A 65 -1.23 5.89 7.47
CA SER A 65 -1.26 4.90 8.53
C SER A 65 -0.07 4.98 9.49
N LEU A 66 0.96 5.80 9.22
CA LEU A 66 1.91 6.28 10.23
C LEU A 66 1.27 7.34 11.16
N ILE A 67 0.39 8.19 10.62
CA ILE A 67 -0.32 9.21 11.40
C ILE A 67 -1.42 8.56 12.25
N TYR A 68 -2.11 7.56 11.72
CA TYR A 68 -3.21 6.87 12.39
C TYR A 68 -3.10 5.35 12.23
N PRO A 69 -2.29 4.68 13.08
CA PRO A 69 -2.14 3.22 13.05
C PRO A 69 -3.40 2.54 13.62
N ILE A 70 -4.03 1.69 12.81
CA ILE A 70 -5.25 0.97 13.17
C ILE A 70 -4.95 -0.52 13.20
N ARG A 71 -5.32 -1.21 14.30
CA ARG A 71 -5.21 -2.68 14.46
C ARG A 71 -3.81 -3.22 14.12
N VAL A 72 -2.77 -2.53 14.57
CA VAL A 72 -1.38 -2.92 14.34
C VAL A 72 -0.91 -3.82 15.49
N TYR A 73 -0.27 -4.95 15.15
CA TYR A 73 0.38 -5.82 16.13
C TYR A 73 1.53 -5.08 16.82
N SER A 74 1.78 -5.39 18.09
CA SER A 74 2.90 -4.81 18.84
C SER A 74 4.24 -5.12 18.16
N ILE A 75 5.21 -4.20 18.26
CA ILE A 75 6.57 -4.33 17.70
C ILE A 75 7.40 -5.45 18.36
N VAL A 76 6.93 -6.02 19.48
CA VAL A 76 7.52 -7.24 20.06
C VAL A 76 7.06 -8.51 19.35
N HIS A 77 6.03 -8.42 18.51
CA HIS A 77 5.53 -9.52 17.67
C HIS A 77 6.13 -9.42 16.26
N PRO A 78 6.52 -10.53 15.62
CA PRO A 78 7.07 -10.53 14.26
C PRO A 78 6.22 -9.74 13.24
N ILE A 79 4.88 -9.89 13.26
CA ILE A 79 3.99 -9.08 12.39
C ILE A 79 4.15 -7.59 12.62
N GLY A 80 4.29 -7.13 13.86
CA GLY A 80 4.49 -5.71 14.16
C GLY A 80 5.80 -5.18 13.58
N VAL A 81 6.87 -6.00 13.63
CA VAL A 81 8.15 -5.68 12.98
C VAL A 81 8.02 -5.66 11.46
N SER A 82 7.34 -6.66 10.86
CA SER A 82 7.07 -6.71 9.41
C SER A 82 6.27 -5.50 8.95
N TYR A 83 5.25 -5.11 9.73
CA TYR A 83 4.47 -3.91 9.51
C TYR A 83 5.39 -2.69 9.51
N LEU A 84 6.15 -2.46 10.58
CA LEU A 84 7.02 -1.29 10.70
C LEU A 84 8.00 -1.18 9.51
N LEU A 85 8.64 -2.30 9.16
CA LEU A 85 9.55 -2.36 8.02
C LEU A 85 8.85 -2.04 6.69
N SER A 86 7.66 -2.60 6.46
CA SER A 86 6.89 -2.32 5.24
C SER A 86 6.62 -0.83 5.09
N TYR A 87 6.28 -0.15 6.18
CA TYR A 87 5.95 1.27 6.19
C TYR A 87 7.17 2.16 5.99
N PHE A 88 8.30 1.82 6.61
CA PHE A 88 9.56 2.53 6.36
C PHE A 88 10.01 2.37 4.91
N ILE A 89 10.00 1.15 4.38
CA ILE A 89 10.41 0.88 3.00
C ILE A 89 9.49 1.63 2.05
N THR A 90 8.18 1.41 2.15
CA THR A 90 7.20 1.98 1.20
C THR A 90 7.14 3.50 1.25
N SER A 91 7.25 4.12 2.42
CA SER A 91 7.26 5.59 2.52
C SER A 91 8.54 6.24 1.98
N LEU A 92 9.70 5.57 2.13
CA LEU A 92 10.99 6.13 1.70
C LEU A 92 11.36 5.81 0.26
N LEU A 93 10.86 4.70 -0.28
CA LEU A 93 11.24 4.23 -1.62
C LEU A 93 10.96 5.21 -2.76
N PRO A 94 9.86 6.00 -2.76
CA PRO A 94 9.66 7.03 -3.77
C PRO A 94 10.80 8.03 -3.82
N PHE A 95 11.31 8.47 -2.66
CA PHE A 95 12.45 9.39 -2.60
C PHE A 95 13.77 8.72 -3.00
N TYR A 96 13.96 7.45 -2.64
CA TYR A 96 15.10 6.69 -3.12
C TYR A 96 15.11 6.62 -4.66
N GLY A 97 13.94 6.34 -5.28
CA GLY A 97 13.80 6.33 -6.73
C GLY A 97 14.06 7.69 -7.37
N PHE A 98 13.59 8.79 -6.76
CA PHE A 98 13.87 10.15 -7.23
C PHE A 98 15.36 10.50 -7.20
N LEU A 99 16.05 10.14 -6.11
CA LEU A 99 17.43 10.60 -5.86
C LEU A 99 18.49 9.73 -6.54
N ILE A 100 18.20 8.44 -6.74
CA ILE A 100 19.21 7.47 -7.17
C ILE A 100 18.96 6.96 -8.60
N HIS A 101 17.70 6.82 -9.00
CA HIS A 101 17.33 6.24 -10.29
C HIS A 101 16.79 7.27 -11.30
N ASP A 102 16.84 8.57 -10.96
CA ASP A 102 16.28 9.69 -11.75
C ASP A 102 14.82 9.47 -12.19
N ASN A 103 14.10 8.57 -11.51
CA ASN A 103 12.70 8.34 -11.77
C ASN A 103 11.90 9.57 -11.37
N ALA A 104 10.78 9.80 -12.07
CA ALA A 104 10.00 11.00 -11.83
C ALA A 104 8.51 10.74 -11.77
N ILE A 105 7.82 11.58 -10.99
CA ILE A 105 6.37 11.74 -11.11
C ILE A 105 6.11 12.95 -11.97
N GLU A 106 5.30 12.78 -13.01
CA GLU A 106 4.85 13.85 -13.88
C GLU A 106 3.43 14.29 -13.53
N LYS A 107 3.10 15.53 -13.91
CA LYS A 107 1.75 16.06 -13.75
C LYS A 107 0.77 15.26 -14.60
N GLY A 108 -0.26 14.71 -13.96
CA GLY A 108 -1.28 13.89 -14.59
C GLY A 108 -1.02 12.39 -14.48
N ASP A 109 0.12 11.95 -13.95
CA ASP A 109 0.39 10.52 -13.74
C ASP A 109 -0.63 9.89 -12.79
N LYS A 110 -1.20 10.66 -11.84
CA LYS A 110 -2.29 10.15 -11.00
C LYS A 110 -3.47 9.62 -11.82
N ASN A 111 -3.76 10.19 -12.99
CA ASN A 111 -4.90 9.77 -13.81
C ASN A 111 -4.62 8.43 -14.51
N LYS A 112 -3.33 8.12 -14.76
CA LYS A 112 -2.90 6.82 -15.29
C LYS A 112 -2.86 5.76 -14.20
N ILE A 113 -2.52 6.16 -12.97
CA ILE A 113 -2.37 5.25 -11.83
C ILE A 113 -3.69 4.98 -11.09
N TYR A 114 -4.60 5.94 -11.04
CA TYR A 114 -5.88 5.81 -10.34
C TYR A 114 -6.74 4.62 -10.84
N PRO A 115 -6.84 4.30 -12.15
CA PRO A 115 -7.49 3.09 -12.61
C PRO A 115 -6.92 1.80 -12.01
N TRP A 116 -5.60 1.72 -11.77
CA TRP A 116 -4.98 0.58 -11.10
C TRP A 116 -5.39 0.46 -9.64
N PHE A 117 -5.61 1.59 -8.96
CA PHE A 117 -6.18 1.59 -7.61
C PHE A 117 -7.62 1.08 -7.60
N ILE A 118 -8.45 1.49 -8.57
CA ILE A 118 -9.82 0.97 -8.72
C ILE A 118 -9.79 -0.55 -8.92
N LEU A 119 -8.92 -1.03 -9.81
CA LEU A 119 -8.75 -2.47 -10.05
C LEU A 119 -8.31 -3.21 -8.78
N TYR A 120 -7.31 -2.69 -8.07
CA TYR A 120 -6.85 -3.24 -6.79
C TYR A 120 -8.00 -3.32 -5.77
N LEU A 121 -8.77 -2.23 -5.62
CA LEU A 121 -9.87 -2.15 -4.67
C LEU A 121 -10.98 -3.15 -5.01
N PHE A 122 -11.30 -3.26 -6.31
CA PHE A 122 -12.27 -4.22 -6.81
C PHE A 122 -11.84 -5.66 -6.53
N VAL A 123 -10.58 -6.01 -6.80
CA VAL A 123 -10.03 -7.34 -6.49
C VAL A 123 -10.09 -7.61 -4.98
N ALA A 124 -9.66 -6.66 -4.16
CA ALA A 124 -9.71 -6.80 -2.70
C ALA A 124 -11.15 -7.02 -2.20
N TYR A 125 -12.13 -6.29 -2.77
CA TYR A 125 -13.55 -6.45 -2.45
C TYR A 125 -14.06 -7.85 -2.79
N LEU A 126 -13.82 -8.33 -4.01
CA LEU A 126 -14.24 -9.67 -4.43
C LEU A 126 -13.61 -10.76 -3.57
N VAL A 127 -12.32 -10.64 -3.26
CA VAL A 127 -11.63 -11.61 -2.42
C VAL A 127 -12.20 -11.61 -1.01
N ASN A 128 -12.45 -10.44 -0.41
CA ASN A 128 -13.09 -10.37 0.91
C ASN A 128 -14.41 -11.14 0.96
N LEU A 129 -15.25 -11.04 -0.08
CA LEU A 129 -16.50 -11.81 -0.17
C LEU A 129 -16.29 -13.32 -0.26
N MET A 130 -15.20 -13.77 -0.90
CA MET A 130 -14.93 -15.19 -1.11
C MET A 130 -14.32 -15.89 0.10
N VAL A 131 -13.51 -15.17 0.89
CA VAL A 131 -12.71 -15.75 1.98
C VAL A 131 -13.03 -15.18 3.36
N ASP A 132 -14.15 -14.45 3.48
CA ASP A 132 -14.53 -13.71 4.69
C ASP A 132 -13.39 -12.82 5.23
N GLY A 133 -12.70 -12.17 4.29
CA GLY A 133 -11.51 -11.37 4.55
C GLY A 133 -11.83 -9.92 4.91
N ASN A 134 -10.81 -9.18 5.35
CA ASN A 134 -10.90 -7.74 5.57
C ASN A 134 -9.75 -6.95 4.95
N TYR A 135 -9.38 -7.30 3.71
CA TYR A 135 -8.42 -6.56 2.92
C TYR A 135 -8.90 -5.14 2.68
N PHE A 136 -7.94 -4.21 2.84
CA PHE A 136 -8.18 -2.77 2.76
C PHE A 136 -9.31 -2.23 3.67
N TYR A 137 -9.66 -2.97 4.74
CA TYR A 137 -10.71 -2.59 5.68
C TYR A 137 -12.10 -2.40 5.06
N LEU A 138 -12.45 -3.16 4.01
CA LEU A 138 -13.74 -3.01 3.33
C LEU A 138 -14.91 -3.66 4.08
N THR A 139 -14.63 -4.69 4.90
CA THR A 139 -15.64 -5.48 5.62
C THR A 139 -15.79 -4.97 7.07
N HIS A 140 -14.69 -5.00 7.84
CA HIS A 140 -14.63 -4.44 9.19
C HIS A 140 -13.91 -3.09 9.14
N ARG A 141 -14.70 -2.04 8.95
CA ARG A 141 -14.22 -0.67 8.75
C ARG A 141 -13.89 -0.02 10.09
N PRO A 142 -12.75 0.65 10.20
CA PRO A 142 -12.42 1.37 11.43
C PRO A 142 -13.08 2.76 11.52
N LEU A 143 -13.53 3.29 10.38
CA LEU A 143 -14.20 4.58 10.26
C LEU A 143 -15.43 4.41 9.36
N LEU A 144 -16.52 5.07 9.71
CA LEU A 144 -17.76 5.09 8.93
C LEU A 144 -18.32 3.68 8.64
N ASP A 145 -18.24 2.78 9.62
CA ASP A 145 -18.73 1.41 9.56
C ASP A 145 -20.25 1.31 9.37
N PHE A 146 -21.00 2.32 9.81
CA PHE A 146 -22.44 2.44 9.64
C PHE A 146 -22.90 2.69 8.19
N LEU A 147 -21.99 3.04 7.26
CA LEU A 147 -22.37 3.34 5.88
C LEU A 147 -22.55 2.04 5.06
N PRO A 148 -23.55 1.96 4.17
CA PRO A 148 -23.63 0.85 3.22
C PRO A 148 -22.49 0.92 2.19
N ASP A 149 -22.08 -0.24 1.66
CA ASP A 149 -21.01 -0.38 0.66
C ASP A 149 -21.18 0.58 -0.53
N LEU A 150 -22.42 0.75 -0.99
CA LEU A 150 -22.78 1.62 -2.11
C LEU A 150 -22.38 3.09 -1.89
N ILE A 151 -22.25 3.52 -0.64
CA ILE A 151 -21.82 4.88 -0.28
C ILE A 151 -20.34 4.86 0.13
N TYR A 152 -19.92 3.88 0.93
CA TYR A 152 -18.57 3.79 1.45
C TYR A 152 -17.51 3.63 0.36
N ILE A 153 -17.73 2.75 -0.62
CA ILE A 153 -16.76 2.48 -1.69
C ILE A 153 -16.54 3.74 -2.56
N PRO A 154 -17.59 4.44 -3.05
CA PRO A 154 -17.39 5.73 -3.72
C PRO A 154 -16.66 6.78 -2.88
N LEU A 155 -16.94 6.86 -1.57
CA LEU A 155 -16.22 7.77 -0.68
C LEU A 155 -14.72 7.43 -0.60
N VAL A 156 -14.37 6.15 -0.48
CA VAL A 156 -12.99 5.67 -0.53
C VAL A 156 -12.33 6.08 -1.85
N LEU A 157 -13.01 5.88 -2.98
CA LEU A 157 -12.51 6.27 -4.30
C LEU A 157 -12.23 7.78 -4.38
N VAL A 158 -13.20 8.62 -4.00
CA VAL A 158 -13.04 10.08 -3.96
C VAL A 158 -11.89 10.49 -3.04
N PHE A 159 -11.82 9.91 -1.84
CA PHE A 159 -10.74 10.16 -0.90
C PHE A 159 -9.38 9.79 -1.50
N THR A 160 -9.28 8.63 -2.14
CA THR A 160 -8.04 8.16 -2.79
C THR A 160 -7.60 9.10 -3.89
N TYR A 161 -8.52 9.56 -4.73
CA TYR A 161 -8.21 10.52 -5.79
C TYR A 161 -7.73 11.86 -5.23
N GLY A 162 -8.33 12.32 -4.13
CA GLY A 162 -7.87 13.49 -3.37
C GLY A 162 -6.47 13.30 -2.80
N LEU A 163 -6.20 12.13 -2.19
CA LEU A 163 -4.89 11.76 -1.66
C LEU A 163 -3.83 11.74 -2.76
N PHE A 164 -4.12 11.11 -3.90
CA PHE A 164 -3.20 11.06 -5.04
C PHE A 164 -2.95 12.47 -5.60
N SER A 165 -3.98 13.32 -5.65
CA SER A 165 -3.83 14.71 -6.06
C SER A 165 -2.94 15.52 -5.11
N LEU A 166 -3.02 15.29 -3.81
CA LEU A 166 -2.13 15.92 -2.83
C LEU A 166 -0.70 15.37 -2.94
N GLY A 167 -0.56 14.05 -3.03
CA GLY A 167 0.73 13.38 -3.19
C GLY A 167 1.48 13.80 -4.46
N GLU A 168 0.78 13.90 -5.59
CA GLU A 168 1.33 14.42 -6.86
C GLU A 168 1.96 15.82 -6.67
N LYS A 169 1.25 16.73 -6.00
CA LYS A 169 1.77 18.07 -5.69
C LYS A 169 3.02 18.02 -4.81
N ILE A 170 3.02 17.16 -3.79
CA ILE A 170 4.17 16.98 -2.90
C ILE A 170 5.37 16.44 -3.68
N TYR A 171 5.17 15.40 -4.49
CA TYR A 171 6.23 14.79 -5.28
C TYR A 171 6.80 15.77 -6.31
N LEU A 172 5.96 16.52 -7.03
CA LEU A 172 6.44 17.53 -7.97
C LEU A 172 7.27 18.60 -7.26
N LYS A 173 6.84 19.05 -6.07
CA LYS A 173 7.57 20.05 -5.28
C LYS A 173 8.93 19.53 -4.83
N VAL A 174 9.00 18.29 -4.35
CA VAL A 174 10.26 17.65 -3.93
C VAL A 174 11.23 17.50 -5.11
N GLN A 175 10.70 17.24 -6.31
CA GLN A 175 11.49 17.13 -7.54
C GLN A 175 11.86 18.49 -8.17
N ASN A 176 11.46 19.63 -7.57
CA ASN A 176 11.61 20.97 -8.16
C ASN A 176 10.97 21.12 -9.55
N ARG A 177 9.84 20.46 -9.81
CA ARG A 177 9.09 20.47 -11.08
C ARG A 177 7.77 21.26 -11.00
N VAL A 178 7.66 22.20 -10.06
CA VAL A 178 6.47 23.03 -9.78
C VAL A 178 6.66 24.44 -10.32
#